data_AF-A0A1P8WQ16-F1
#
_entry.id   AF-A0A1P8WQ16-F1
#
_cell.length_a   1.000
_cell.length_b   1.000
_cell.length_c   1.000
_cell.angle_alpha   90.00
_cell.angle_beta   90.00
_cell.angle_gamma   90.00
#
_symmetry.space_group_name_H-M   'P 1'
#
loop_
_entity.id
_entity.type
_entity.pdbx_description
1 polymer ?
#
loop_
_entity_poly.entity_id
_entity_poly.type
_entity_poly.pdbx_seq_one_letter_code
_entity_poly.pdbx_strand_id
1 'polypeptide(L)'
;MCCRSSVLKYPAVPRREFTHPFCFDTNTSFMTSILRDLKAALFNLSTKQIELCEFDELDRESAKSLSAHWQKPNWWDETDAVERQNQPDYTWNWASFVSNRVLNRPSGKAVCVRSDDGIIQGAMIYELGVKSWLNPIEKTVFVELVATSPANRDILVREPRYRKAGLSLLRYAMIHSVEVGLRGRLSLFPIANQKFYTSVGFEETAQRSDELDVNLYELSTAAATMHLKQMGVLS
;
A
#
# COMPACT_ATOMS: atom_id res chain seq x y z
N MET A 1 15.99 -33.75 -4.40
CA MET A 1 15.93 -32.59 -3.49
C MET A 1 14.65 -31.83 -3.78
N CYS A 2 13.69 -31.85 -2.85
CA CYS A 2 12.38 -31.25 -3.04
C CYS A 2 12.40 -29.83 -2.45
N CYS A 3 12.44 -28.80 -3.30
CA CYS A 3 12.29 -27.41 -2.85
C CYS A 3 10.82 -27.19 -2.44
N ARG A 4 10.55 -27.22 -1.13
CA ARG A 4 9.31 -26.69 -0.57
C ARG A 4 9.39 -25.16 -0.64
N SER A 5 8.81 -24.59 -1.68
CA SER A 5 8.44 -23.16 -1.69
C SER A 5 7.39 -22.93 -0.60
N SER A 6 7.83 -22.49 0.57
CA SER A 6 6.96 -21.89 1.58
C SER A 6 6.46 -20.56 1.02
N VAL A 7 5.26 -20.57 0.43
CA VAL A 7 4.53 -19.33 0.17
C VAL A 7 4.35 -18.66 1.52
N LEU A 8 5.01 -17.52 1.74
CA LEU A 8 4.75 -16.65 2.88
C LEU A 8 3.25 -16.39 2.93
N LYS A 9 2.58 -17.01 3.90
CA LYS A 9 1.21 -16.62 4.22
C LYS A 9 1.33 -15.26 4.90
N TYR A 10 0.41 -14.35 4.57
CA TYR A 10 0.34 -13.07 5.25
C TYR A 10 -0.43 -13.28 6.55
N PRO A 11 0.06 -12.79 7.69
CA PRO A 11 -0.63 -12.97 8.95
C PRO A 11 -2.04 -12.39 8.85
N ALA A 12 -3.02 -13.19 9.26
CA ALA A 12 -4.32 -12.64 9.56
C ALA A 12 -4.12 -11.63 10.71
N VAL A 13 -4.52 -10.37 10.48
CA VAL A 13 -4.54 -9.36 11.55
C VAL A 13 -5.26 -9.98 12.76
N PRO A 14 -4.64 -10.00 13.96
CA PRO A 14 -5.23 -10.66 15.11
C PRO A 14 -6.60 -10.04 15.42
N ARG A 15 -7.65 -10.84 15.24
CA ARG A 15 -9.03 -10.45 15.56
C ARG A 15 -9.20 -10.52 17.07
N ARG A 16 -9.54 -9.41 17.71
CA ARG A 16 -10.26 -9.43 18.98
C ARG A 16 -11.61 -8.75 18.75
N GLU A 17 -12.64 -9.39 19.29
CA GLU A 17 -14.05 -9.10 19.07
C GLU A 17 -14.36 -7.60 19.17
N PHE A 18 -15.00 -7.08 18.13
CA PHE A 18 -15.56 -5.73 18.10
C PHE A 18 -16.87 -5.74 18.91
N THR A 19 -16.96 -4.95 19.98
CA THR A 19 -18.21 -4.79 20.74
C THR A 19 -19.06 -3.61 20.30
N HIS A 20 -18.71 -2.86 19.24
CA HIS A 20 -19.60 -1.84 18.69
C HIS A 20 -19.51 -1.75 17.16
N PRO A 21 -20.64 -1.88 16.43
CA PRO A 21 -20.68 -1.58 15.01
C PRO A 21 -20.60 -0.07 14.82
N PHE A 22 -19.48 0.43 14.31
CA PHE A 22 -19.50 1.71 13.61
C PHE A 22 -20.22 1.48 12.28
N CYS A 23 -21.43 2.04 12.15
CA CYS A 23 -22.10 2.16 10.86
C CYS A 23 -21.29 3.12 9.99
N PHE A 24 -20.42 2.57 9.14
CA PHE A 24 -20.01 3.27 7.94
C PHE A 24 -21.19 3.17 6.97
N ASP A 25 -21.79 4.30 6.59
CA ASP A 25 -22.75 4.34 5.48
C ASP A 25 -22.00 3.95 4.19
N THR A 26 -22.20 2.72 3.72
CA THR A 26 -21.46 2.13 2.58
C THR A 26 -22.17 2.31 1.23
N ASN A 27 -23.03 3.32 1.09
CA ASN A 27 -23.65 3.62 -0.20
C ASN A 27 -23.03 4.87 -0.83
N THR A 28 -22.80 4.79 -2.14
CA THR A 28 -22.40 5.84 -3.10
C THR A 28 -20.90 6.13 -3.26
N SER A 29 -20.36 5.75 -4.43
CA SER A 29 -19.22 6.34 -5.15
C SER A 29 -17.95 6.60 -4.32
N PHE A 30 -17.05 5.60 -4.35
CA PHE A 30 -16.00 5.29 -3.38
C PHE A 30 -14.85 6.29 -3.18
N MET A 31 -14.97 7.50 -3.70
CA MET A 31 -14.03 8.58 -3.46
C MET A 31 -14.79 9.86 -3.10
N THR A 32 -14.40 10.51 -2.02
CA THR A 32 -14.73 11.90 -1.72
C THR A 32 -14.21 12.82 -2.84
N SER A 33 -14.61 14.10 -2.86
CA SER A 33 -14.09 15.05 -3.85
C SER A 33 -12.57 15.18 -3.80
N ILE A 34 -11.96 15.15 -2.60
CA ILE A 34 -10.50 15.35 -2.44
C ILE A 34 -9.73 14.14 -2.99
N LEU A 35 -10.16 12.91 -2.72
CA LEU A 35 -9.45 11.73 -3.23
C LEU A 35 -9.63 11.55 -4.74
N ARG A 36 -10.75 11.97 -5.33
CA ARG A 36 -10.96 11.91 -6.79
C ARG A 36 -10.00 12.78 -7.57
N ASP A 37 -9.74 13.98 -7.06
CA ASP A 37 -8.91 14.97 -7.75
C ASP A 37 -7.42 14.81 -7.40
N LEU A 38 -7.10 13.96 -6.43
CA LEU A 38 -5.73 13.70 -6.01
C LEU A 38 -4.95 13.01 -7.12
N LYS A 39 -3.76 13.55 -7.43
CA LYS A 39 -2.80 12.94 -8.35
C LYS A 39 -1.59 12.41 -7.60
N ALA A 40 -1.05 11.28 -8.06
CA ALA A 40 0.22 10.76 -7.60
C ALA A 40 1.37 11.52 -8.30
N ALA A 41 2.26 12.14 -7.53
CA ALA A 41 3.43 12.81 -8.08
C ALA A 41 4.60 11.82 -8.18
N LEU A 42 4.78 11.22 -9.35
CA LEU A 42 5.89 10.31 -9.63
C LEU A 42 7.08 11.08 -10.20
N PHE A 43 8.30 10.74 -9.77
CA PHE A 43 9.50 11.32 -10.39
C PHE A 43 9.98 10.41 -11.50
N ASN A 44 9.85 10.85 -12.76
CA ASN A 44 10.34 10.11 -13.91
C ASN A 44 11.85 10.28 -14.04
N LEU A 45 12.57 9.16 -14.04
CA LEU A 45 14.03 9.13 -14.04
C LEU A 45 14.64 9.43 -15.41
N SER A 46 13.91 9.22 -16.50
CA SER A 46 14.35 9.52 -17.86
C SER A 46 14.25 11.03 -18.16
N THR A 47 13.09 11.63 -17.85
CA THR A 47 12.82 13.04 -18.11
C THR A 47 13.33 13.96 -16.99
N LYS A 48 13.65 13.41 -15.81
CA LYS A 48 14.00 14.15 -14.58
C LYS A 48 12.90 15.11 -14.13
N GLN A 49 11.65 14.82 -14.46
CA GLN A 49 10.49 15.64 -14.14
C GLN A 49 9.51 14.92 -13.22
N ILE A 50 8.64 15.68 -12.58
CA ILE A 50 7.48 15.14 -11.88
C ILE A 50 6.39 14.93 -12.92
N GLU A 51 5.88 13.71 -12.98
CA GLU A 51 4.70 13.34 -13.76
C GLU A 51 3.54 13.07 -12.80
N LEU A 52 2.38 13.63 -13.13
CA LEU A 52 1.16 13.44 -12.37
C LEU A 52 0.46 12.21 -12.93
N CYS A 53 0.27 11.22 -12.07
CA CYS A 53 -0.39 9.96 -12.40
C CYS A 53 -1.72 9.85 -11.64
N GLU A 54 -2.61 9.01 -12.16
CA GLU A 54 -3.92 8.81 -11.57
C GLU A 54 -3.85 7.83 -10.40
N PHE A 55 -4.64 8.11 -9.36
CA PHE A 55 -5.05 7.06 -8.42
C PHE A 55 -6.30 6.39 -8.96
N ASP A 56 -6.33 5.08 -8.89
CA ASP A 56 -7.45 4.27 -9.40
C ASP A 56 -7.79 3.16 -8.40
N GLU A 57 -9.06 2.76 -8.36
CA GLU A 57 -9.45 1.60 -7.57
C GLU A 57 -8.80 0.36 -8.18
N LEU A 58 -8.10 -0.41 -7.35
CA LEU A 58 -7.51 -1.65 -7.81
C LEU A 58 -8.56 -2.77 -7.77
N ASP A 59 -9.31 -2.87 -8.86
CA ASP A 59 -10.27 -3.94 -9.07
C ASP A 59 -9.58 -5.31 -9.26
N ARG A 60 -10.37 -6.39 -9.20
CA ARG A 60 -9.86 -7.76 -9.31
C ARG A 60 -9.23 -8.07 -10.67
N GLU A 61 -9.75 -7.53 -11.77
CA GLU A 61 -9.22 -7.74 -13.11
C GLU A 61 -7.87 -7.02 -13.28
N SER A 62 -7.80 -5.74 -12.91
CA SER A 62 -6.56 -4.96 -12.85
C SER A 62 -5.51 -5.65 -11.97
N ALA A 63 -5.91 -6.19 -10.81
CA ALA A 63 -5.03 -6.91 -9.89
C ALA A 63 -4.43 -8.20 -10.46
N LYS A 64 -5.07 -8.85 -11.45
CA LYS A 64 -4.49 -10.03 -12.09
C LYS A 64 -3.16 -9.72 -12.77
N SER A 65 -3.06 -8.56 -13.43
CA SER A 65 -1.84 -8.10 -14.12
C SER A 65 -0.64 -7.93 -13.17
N LEU A 66 -0.88 -7.74 -11.88
CA LEU A 66 0.16 -7.57 -10.84
C LEU A 66 0.80 -8.89 -10.39
N SER A 67 0.17 -10.02 -10.67
CA SER A 67 0.61 -11.32 -10.17
C SER A 67 1.55 -11.99 -11.18
N ALA A 68 2.76 -12.38 -10.75
CA ALA A 68 3.79 -12.95 -11.63
C ALA A 68 3.36 -14.20 -12.43
N HIS A 69 2.36 -14.92 -11.92
CA HIS A 69 1.85 -16.16 -12.51
C HIS A 69 0.71 -15.95 -13.52
N TRP A 70 0.27 -14.70 -13.73
CA TRP A 70 -0.84 -14.41 -14.65
C TRP A 70 -0.38 -14.15 -16.08
N GLN A 71 -1.29 -14.34 -17.05
CA GLN A 71 -1.04 -14.20 -18.49
C GLN A 71 -0.46 -12.82 -18.84
N LYS A 72 0.48 -12.80 -19.79
CA LYS A 72 1.21 -11.61 -20.24
C LYS A 72 0.32 -10.61 -20.99
N PRO A 73 0.62 -9.29 -20.94
CA PRO A 73 1.71 -8.70 -20.17
C PRO A 73 1.41 -8.62 -18.67
N ASN A 74 2.39 -8.94 -17.83
CA ASN A 74 2.28 -8.85 -16.37
C ASN A 74 3.38 -7.97 -15.77
N TRP A 75 3.18 -7.54 -14.52
CA TRP A 75 3.98 -6.54 -13.80
C TRP A 75 5.46 -6.89 -13.65
N TRP A 76 5.84 -8.15 -13.93
CA TRP A 76 7.18 -8.70 -13.74
C TRP A 76 7.91 -9.04 -15.05
N ASP A 77 7.31 -8.74 -16.21
CA ASP A 77 7.79 -9.24 -17.51
C ASP A 77 9.19 -8.75 -17.93
N GLU A 78 9.58 -7.53 -17.51
CA GLU A 78 10.86 -6.90 -17.89
C GLU A 78 11.95 -7.01 -16.82
N THR A 79 11.75 -7.90 -15.84
CA THR A 79 12.65 -8.03 -14.67
C THR A 79 13.66 -9.16 -14.83
N ASP A 80 14.80 -9.02 -14.16
CA ASP A 80 15.74 -10.12 -14.00
C ASP A 80 15.10 -11.32 -13.27
N ALA A 81 15.24 -12.52 -13.85
CA ALA A 81 14.53 -13.71 -13.40
C ALA A 81 15.01 -14.24 -12.04
N VAL A 82 16.26 -13.99 -11.68
CA VAL A 82 16.85 -14.39 -10.39
C VAL A 82 16.45 -13.36 -9.34
N GLU A 83 16.68 -12.07 -9.62
CA GLU A 83 16.41 -11.01 -8.66
C GLU A 83 14.93 -10.86 -8.33
N ARG A 84 14.03 -11.12 -9.29
CA ARG A 84 12.58 -11.09 -9.02
C ARG A 84 12.16 -12.14 -8.01
N GLN A 85 12.75 -13.35 -8.01
CA GLN A 85 12.39 -14.41 -7.06
C GLN A 85 12.80 -14.07 -5.63
N ASN A 86 13.81 -13.21 -5.47
CA ASN A 86 14.27 -12.71 -4.17
C ASN A 86 13.40 -11.57 -3.64
N GLN A 87 12.44 -11.06 -4.42
CA GLN A 87 11.57 -9.99 -3.95
C GLN A 87 10.47 -10.57 -3.03
N PRO A 88 10.22 -9.94 -1.87
CA PRO A 88 9.25 -10.43 -0.89
C PRO A 88 7.80 -10.43 -1.41
N ASP A 89 7.52 -9.65 -2.46
CA ASP A 89 6.20 -9.49 -3.06
C ASP A 89 6.02 -10.26 -4.38
N TYR A 90 7.04 -10.99 -4.84
CA TYR A 90 6.97 -11.74 -6.10
C TYR A 90 5.88 -12.80 -6.12
N THR A 91 5.67 -13.49 -5.00
CA THR A 91 4.68 -14.56 -4.88
C THR A 91 3.28 -14.06 -4.55
N TRP A 92 3.07 -12.74 -4.49
CA TRP A 92 1.77 -12.18 -4.11
C TRP A 92 0.74 -12.39 -5.23
N ASN A 93 -0.41 -12.93 -4.85
CA ASN A 93 -1.57 -13.03 -5.72
C ASN A 93 -2.53 -11.88 -5.39
N TRP A 94 -2.33 -10.75 -6.07
CA TRP A 94 -3.08 -9.52 -5.84
C TRP A 94 -4.59 -9.70 -6.06
N ALA A 95 -5.01 -10.44 -7.09
CA ALA A 95 -6.43 -10.71 -7.34
C ALA A 95 -7.10 -11.50 -6.21
N SER A 96 -6.36 -12.45 -5.60
CA SER A 96 -6.80 -13.18 -4.41
C SER A 96 -6.88 -12.25 -3.19
N PHE A 97 -5.91 -11.35 -3.02
CA PHE A 97 -5.94 -10.37 -1.93
C PHE A 97 -7.10 -9.40 -2.08
N VAL A 98 -7.34 -8.82 -3.26
CA VAL A 98 -8.53 -7.97 -3.51
C VAL A 98 -9.82 -8.73 -3.18
N SER A 99 -9.96 -9.97 -3.64
CA SER A 99 -11.17 -10.77 -3.36
C SER A 99 -11.38 -11.02 -1.86
N ASN A 100 -10.32 -11.40 -1.15
CA ASN A 100 -10.43 -11.85 0.24
C ASN A 100 -10.35 -10.73 1.28
N ARG A 101 -9.71 -9.60 0.93
CA ARG A 101 -9.41 -8.49 1.85
C ARG A 101 -10.21 -7.23 1.56
N VAL A 102 -10.77 -7.10 0.36
CA VAL A 102 -11.56 -5.91 -0.02
C VAL A 102 -13.01 -6.27 -0.29
N LEU A 103 -13.29 -7.18 -1.23
CA LEU A 103 -14.68 -7.49 -1.60
C LEU A 103 -15.50 -8.08 -0.43
N ASN A 104 -14.82 -8.80 0.47
CA ASN A 104 -15.46 -9.42 1.65
C ASN A 104 -15.37 -8.54 2.92
N ARG A 105 -14.83 -7.31 2.84
CA ARG A 105 -14.61 -6.45 4.01
C ARG A 105 -14.96 -4.99 3.70
N PRO A 106 -16.01 -4.41 4.31
CA PRO A 106 -16.38 -3.01 4.10
C PRO A 106 -15.26 -2.00 4.44
N SER A 107 -14.42 -2.32 5.43
CA SER A 107 -13.25 -1.52 5.83
C SER A 107 -12.05 -1.67 4.89
N GLY A 108 -12.02 -2.72 4.06
CA GLY A 108 -10.96 -3.00 3.12
C GLY A 108 -11.00 -2.06 1.92
N LYS A 109 -9.82 -1.69 1.42
CA LYS A 109 -9.64 -0.82 0.26
C LYS A 109 -8.45 -1.31 -0.56
N ALA A 110 -8.54 -1.21 -1.89
CA ALA A 110 -7.44 -1.47 -2.81
C ALA A 110 -7.30 -0.28 -3.77
N VAL A 111 -6.10 0.26 -3.89
CA VAL A 111 -5.79 1.42 -4.73
C VAL A 111 -4.50 1.17 -5.48
N CYS A 112 -4.40 1.73 -6.68
CA CYS A 112 -3.17 1.72 -7.46
C CYS A 112 -2.85 3.12 -8.00
N VAL A 113 -1.60 3.30 -8.41
CA VAL A 113 -1.17 4.46 -9.18
C VAL A 113 -0.99 4.02 -10.63
N ARG A 114 -1.62 4.71 -11.57
CA ARG A 114 -1.58 4.40 -13.00
C ARG A 114 -0.97 5.58 -13.77
N SER A 115 0.05 5.30 -14.58
CA SER A 115 0.61 6.30 -15.50
C SER A 115 -0.29 6.49 -16.73
N ASP A 116 -0.05 7.54 -17.50
CA ASP A 116 -0.85 7.91 -18.69
C ASP A 116 -0.91 6.81 -19.77
N ASP A 117 0.10 5.94 -19.82
CA ASP A 117 0.13 4.76 -20.69
C ASP A 117 -0.69 3.56 -20.17
N GLY A 118 -1.44 3.76 -19.08
CA GLY A 118 -2.30 2.75 -18.48
C GLY A 118 -1.59 1.76 -17.56
N ILE A 119 -0.28 1.87 -17.38
CA ILE A 119 0.52 0.92 -16.59
C ILE A 119 0.43 1.23 -15.10
N ILE A 120 0.23 0.20 -14.28
CA ILE A 120 0.24 0.33 -12.82
C ILE A 120 1.68 0.49 -12.31
N GLN A 121 1.96 1.63 -11.67
CA GLN A 121 3.27 1.99 -11.12
C GLN A 121 3.43 1.66 -9.63
N GLY A 122 2.34 1.35 -8.96
CA GLY A 122 2.31 0.90 -7.58
C GLY A 122 0.91 0.50 -7.16
N ALA A 123 0.80 -0.37 -6.17
CA ALA A 123 -0.46 -0.88 -5.65
C ALA A 123 -0.41 -0.98 -4.13
N MET A 124 -1.57 -0.78 -3.49
CA MET A 124 -1.72 -0.86 -2.05
C MET A 124 -3.09 -1.44 -1.68
N ILE A 125 -3.10 -2.32 -0.68
CA ILE A 125 -4.30 -2.81 -0.01
C ILE A 125 -4.20 -2.43 1.47
N TYR A 126 -5.26 -1.85 2.01
CA TYR A 126 -5.30 -1.39 3.39
C TYR A 126 -6.70 -1.54 4.00
N GLU A 127 -6.74 -1.51 5.33
CA GLU A 127 -7.95 -1.65 6.13
C GLU A 127 -8.13 -0.42 7.04
N LEU A 128 -9.34 0.14 7.03
CA LEU A 128 -9.72 1.29 7.86
C LEU A 128 -10.15 0.85 9.27
N GLY A 129 -9.90 1.70 10.27
CA GLY A 129 -10.51 1.57 11.61
C GLY A 129 -9.88 0.49 12.50
N VAL A 130 -8.66 0.07 12.20
CA VAL A 130 -7.90 -0.88 13.03
C VAL A 130 -7.41 -0.17 14.29
N LYS A 131 -7.23 -0.91 15.39
CA LYS A 131 -6.70 -0.35 16.65
C LYS A 131 -5.29 0.20 16.45
N SER A 132 -5.02 1.41 16.95
CA SER A 132 -3.67 1.97 17.04
C SER A 132 -2.87 1.29 18.15
N TRP A 133 -1.58 1.04 17.89
CA TRP A 133 -0.64 0.46 18.84
C TRP A 133 0.17 1.52 19.58
N LEU A 134 0.36 2.70 18.98
CA LEU A 134 0.89 3.86 19.70
C LEU A 134 -0.13 4.40 20.71
N ASN A 135 -1.43 4.35 20.38
CA ASN A 135 -2.48 4.83 21.24
C ASN A 135 -3.75 3.95 21.20
N PRO A 136 -3.93 3.01 22.15
CA PRO A 136 -5.02 2.03 22.16
C PRO A 136 -6.45 2.55 22.11
N ILE A 137 -6.69 3.82 22.48
CA ILE A 137 -8.01 4.46 22.40
C ILE A 137 -8.31 5.02 21.01
N GLU A 138 -7.31 5.14 20.15
CA GLU A 138 -7.43 5.64 18.78
C GLU A 138 -7.50 4.50 17.75
N LYS A 139 -7.94 4.88 16.55
CA LYS A 139 -8.00 4.01 15.38
C LYS A 139 -7.06 4.52 14.29
N THR A 140 -6.54 3.60 13.49
CA THR A 140 -5.55 3.83 12.43
C THR A 140 -5.95 3.09 11.16
N VAL A 141 -5.30 3.41 10.05
CA VAL A 141 -5.37 2.65 8.81
C VAL A 141 -4.24 1.62 8.79
N PHE A 142 -4.57 0.34 8.68
CA PHE A 142 -3.55 -0.70 8.55
C PHE A 142 -3.26 -0.96 7.08
N VAL A 143 -2.06 -0.64 6.62
CA VAL A 143 -1.58 -0.96 5.27
C VAL A 143 -1.11 -2.40 5.27
N GLU A 144 -1.93 -3.28 4.71
CA GLU A 144 -1.67 -4.72 4.66
C GLU A 144 -0.66 -5.07 3.56
N LEU A 145 -0.80 -4.46 2.38
CA LEU A 145 0.08 -4.70 1.23
C LEU A 145 0.43 -3.37 0.57
N VAL A 146 1.70 -3.16 0.26
CA VAL A 146 2.14 -2.03 -0.57
C VAL A 146 3.36 -2.44 -1.39
N ALA A 147 3.31 -2.17 -2.69
CA ALA A 147 4.41 -2.44 -3.60
C ALA A 147 4.48 -1.40 -4.71
N THR A 148 5.68 -1.23 -5.27
CA THR A 148 5.93 -0.41 -6.45
C THR A 148 6.19 -1.30 -7.65
N SER A 149 5.91 -0.83 -8.86
CA SER A 149 6.16 -1.62 -10.08
C SER A 149 7.60 -2.14 -10.09
N PRO A 150 7.82 -3.42 -10.43
CA PRO A 150 9.16 -3.97 -10.59
C PRO A 150 10.05 -3.17 -11.56
N ALA A 151 9.46 -2.57 -12.59
CA ALA A 151 10.13 -1.64 -13.52
C ALA A 151 10.62 -0.33 -12.87
N ASN A 152 10.28 -0.09 -11.60
CA ASN A 152 10.71 1.06 -10.81
C ASN A 152 11.81 0.71 -9.79
N ARG A 153 12.39 -0.50 -9.83
CA ARG A 153 13.36 -0.98 -8.83
C ARG A 153 14.74 -1.21 -9.46
N ASP A 154 15.76 -0.52 -8.94
CA ASP A 154 17.15 -0.61 -9.43
C ASP A 154 17.70 -2.05 -9.46
N ILE A 155 17.31 -2.88 -8.49
CA ILE A 155 17.78 -4.25 -8.38
C ILE A 155 17.18 -5.18 -9.45
N LEU A 156 16.04 -4.82 -10.06
CA LEU A 156 15.32 -5.68 -10.98
C LEU A 156 15.50 -5.30 -12.44
N VAL A 157 15.79 -4.03 -12.73
CA VAL A 157 15.92 -3.50 -14.09
C VAL A 157 17.10 -2.54 -14.18
N ARG A 158 17.74 -2.51 -15.35
CA ARG A 158 18.89 -1.62 -15.62
C ARG A 158 18.51 -0.14 -15.62
N GLU A 159 17.33 0.19 -16.12
CA GLU A 159 16.85 1.57 -16.27
C GLU A 159 15.47 1.73 -15.64
N PRO A 160 15.39 1.98 -14.33
CA PRO A 160 14.10 2.16 -13.68
C PRO A 160 13.38 3.41 -14.16
N ARG A 161 12.06 3.33 -14.24
CA ARG A 161 11.25 4.40 -14.85
C ARG A 161 10.87 5.49 -13.86
N TYR A 162 10.25 5.12 -12.74
CA TYR A 162 9.73 6.08 -11.76
C TYR A 162 10.29 5.89 -10.34
N ARG A 163 10.20 6.96 -9.56
CA ARG A 163 10.32 6.97 -8.10
C ARG A 163 9.09 7.59 -7.45
N LYS A 164 8.98 7.42 -6.13
CA LYS A 164 7.94 8.00 -5.25
C LYS A 164 6.53 7.38 -5.36
N ALA A 165 6.35 6.28 -6.10
CA ALA A 165 5.06 5.58 -6.13
C ALA A 165 4.61 5.09 -4.74
N GLY A 166 5.50 4.46 -3.97
CA GLY A 166 5.20 4.01 -2.61
C GLY A 166 4.83 5.16 -1.66
N LEU A 167 5.58 6.28 -1.72
CA LEU A 167 5.26 7.47 -0.92
C LEU A 167 3.91 8.09 -1.32
N SER A 168 3.58 8.10 -2.61
CA SER A 168 2.30 8.60 -3.11
C SER A 168 1.14 7.74 -2.58
N LEU A 169 1.28 6.41 -2.59
CA LEU A 169 0.30 5.49 -2.00
C LEU A 169 0.13 5.73 -0.49
N LEU A 170 1.22 5.87 0.27
CA LEU A 170 1.12 6.18 1.70
C LEU A 170 0.40 7.51 1.94
N ARG A 171 0.70 8.54 1.14
CA ARG A 171 0.03 9.85 1.23
C ARG A 171 -1.46 9.75 0.89
N TYR A 172 -1.84 8.94 -0.10
CA TYR A 172 -3.24 8.63 -0.37
C TYR A 172 -3.92 8.06 0.88
N ALA A 173 -3.32 7.06 1.52
CA ALA A 173 -3.86 6.49 2.76
C ALA A 173 -3.92 7.51 3.91
N MET A 174 -2.95 8.42 4.03
CA MET A 174 -3.00 9.49 5.04
C MET A 174 -4.19 10.42 4.80
N ILE A 175 -4.44 10.82 3.55
CA ILE A 175 -5.58 11.68 3.19
C ILE A 175 -6.88 10.95 3.50
N HIS A 176 -7.04 9.71 3.03
CA HIS A 176 -8.24 8.93 3.30
C HIS A 176 -8.44 8.72 4.82
N SER A 177 -7.36 8.47 5.56
CA SER A 177 -7.38 8.40 7.03
C SER A 177 -7.91 9.69 7.65
N VAL A 178 -7.54 10.88 7.16
CA VAL A 178 -8.12 12.14 7.63
C VAL A 178 -9.62 12.22 7.33
N GLU A 179 -10.03 11.88 6.11
CA GLU A 179 -11.43 11.99 5.69
C GLU A 179 -12.38 11.12 6.50
N VAL A 180 -11.95 9.92 6.89
CA VAL A 180 -12.73 9.02 7.73
C VAL A 180 -12.55 9.27 9.24
N GLY A 181 -11.95 10.40 9.63
CA GLY A 181 -11.79 10.80 11.03
C GLY A 181 -10.67 10.09 11.80
N LEU A 182 -9.78 9.37 11.10
CA LEU A 182 -8.62 8.66 11.66
C LEU A 182 -7.35 9.52 11.71
N ARG A 183 -7.46 10.82 11.38
CA ARG A 183 -6.45 11.87 11.59
C ARG A 183 -5.08 11.57 10.93
N GLY A 184 -5.08 10.84 9.82
CA GLY A 184 -3.88 10.58 9.04
C GLY A 184 -3.01 9.41 9.52
N ARG A 185 -3.37 8.76 10.63
CA ARG A 185 -2.59 7.64 11.20
C ARG A 185 -2.59 6.43 10.27
N LEU A 186 -1.42 5.81 10.15
CA LEU A 186 -1.20 4.57 9.39
C LEU A 186 -0.39 3.58 10.22
N SER A 187 -0.62 2.27 10.08
CA SER A 187 0.25 1.23 10.62
C SER A 187 0.54 0.16 9.58
N LEU A 188 1.71 -0.49 9.66
CA LEU A 188 2.11 -1.56 8.74
C LEU A 188 3.22 -2.43 9.32
N PHE A 189 3.40 -3.63 8.74
CA PHE A 189 4.61 -4.43 8.94
C PHE A 189 5.58 -4.15 7.78
N PRO A 190 6.79 -3.61 8.02
CA PRO A 190 7.73 -3.27 6.97
C PRO A 190 8.50 -4.52 6.51
N ILE A 191 7.88 -5.34 5.66
CA ILE A 191 8.51 -6.58 5.14
C ILE A 191 9.83 -6.28 4.41
N ALA A 192 9.92 -5.13 3.75
CA ALA A 192 11.16 -4.64 3.18
C ALA A 192 11.33 -3.14 3.45
N ASN A 193 12.59 -2.70 3.42
CA ASN A 193 12.95 -1.28 3.41
C ASN A 193 12.44 -0.49 4.64
N GLN A 194 12.72 -0.99 5.84
CA GLN A 194 12.46 -0.30 7.12
C GLN A 194 13.01 1.15 7.15
N LYS A 195 14.16 1.39 6.49
CA LYS A 195 14.75 2.74 6.34
C LYS A 195 13.83 3.71 5.60
N PHE A 196 13.11 3.25 4.58
CA PHE A 196 12.12 4.07 3.90
C PHE A 196 11.01 4.49 4.86
N TYR A 197 10.39 3.56 5.60
CA TYR A 197 9.30 3.89 6.51
C TYR A 197 9.71 4.82 7.66
N THR A 198 10.88 4.58 8.25
CA THR A 198 11.44 5.48 9.27
C THR A 198 11.74 6.87 8.71
N SER A 199 12.23 6.99 7.46
CA SER A 199 12.40 8.29 6.79
C SER A 199 11.09 9.02 6.50
N VAL A 200 9.97 8.28 6.38
CA VAL A 200 8.62 8.84 6.29
C VAL A 200 8.09 9.25 7.67
N GLY A 201 8.75 8.86 8.77
CA GLY A 201 8.34 9.20 10.13
C GLY A 201 7.51 8.12 10.83
N PHE A 202 7.48 6.90 10.28
CA PHE A 202 6.94 5.76 11.03
C PHE A 202 7.85 5.40 12.19
N GLU A 203 7.23 5.08 13.32
CA GLU A 203 7.89 4.67 14.55
C GLU A 203 7.63 3.18 14.81
N GLU A 204 8.64 2.49 15.31
CA GLU A 204 8.52 1.09 15.71
C GLU A 204 7.67 0.95 16.97
N THR A 205 6.77 -0.04 16.99
CA THR A 205 5.93 -0.37 18.15
C THR A 205 6.37 -1.68 18.79
N ALA A 206 5.85 -1.97 19.99
CA ALA A 206 6.11 -3.24 20.67
C ALA A 206 5.37 -4.44 20.04
N GLN A 207 4.43 -4.22 19.12
CA GLN A 207 3.70 -5.31 18.48
C GLN A 207 4.57 -5.98 17.43
N ARG A 208 4.80 -7.29 17.53
CA ARG A 208 5.53 -8.09 16.55
C ARG A 208 4.59 -8.98 15.75
N SER A 209 4.94 -9.26 14.49
CA SER A 209 4.39 -10.37 13.74
C SER A 209 5.33 -11.57 13.88
N ASP A 210 4.85 -12.67 14.45
CA ASP A 210 5.65 -13.91 14.54
C ASP A 210 5.91 -14.53 13.16
N GLU A 211 4.95 -14.37 12.24
CA GLU A 211 5.03 -14.94 10.89
C GLU A 211 6.01 -14.19 9.98
N LEU A 212 6.03 -12.86 10.08
CA LEU A 212 6.92 -12.03 9.28
C LEU A 212 8.24 -11.74 9.99
N ASP A 213 8.34 -12.10 11.27
CA ASP A 213 9.46 -11.81 12.17
C ASP A 213 9.86 -10.33 12.21
N VAL A 214 8.88 -9.42 12.08
CA VAL A 214 9.09 -7.97 12.10
C VAL A 214 8.15 -7.27 13.07
N ASN A 215 8.59 -6.16 13.63
CA ASN A 215 7.76 -5.29 14.44
C ASN A 215 6.81 -4.47 13.56
N LEU A 216 5.65 -4.12 14.11
CA LEU A 216 4.71 -3.20 13.50
C LEU A 216 5.23 -1.78 13.64
N TYR A 217 5.11 -1.02 12.57
CA TYR A 217 5.45 0.39 12.49
C TYR A 217 4.17 1.21 12.39
N GLU A 218 4.13 2.35 13.06
CA GLU A 218 2.98 3.24 13.03
C GLU A 218 3.40 4.70 12.82
N LEU A 219 2.68 5.38 11.94
CA LEU A 219 2.78 6.81 11.68
C LEU A 219 1.77 7.54 12.55
N SER A 220 2.26 8.38 13.46
CA SER A 220 1.43 9.18 14.35
C SER A 220 0.66 10.28 13.62
N THR A 221 -0.39 10.81 14.26
CA THR A 221 -1.14 11.98 13.78
C THR A 221 -0.22 13.17 13.48
N ALA A 222 0.77 13.41 14.34
CA ALA A 222 1.70 14.54 14.20
C ALA A 222 2.58 14.39 12.95
N ALA A 223 3.16 13.20 12.75
CA ALA A 223 3.97 12.91 11.57
C ALA A 223 3.14 12.97 10.29
N ALA A 224 1.93 12.40 10.28
CA ALA A 224 1.01 12.47 9.14
C ALA A 224 0.65 13.94 8.81
N THR A 225 0.36 14.76 9.82
CA THR A 225 0.04 16.19 9.64
C THR A 225 1.19 16.94 8.95
N MET A 226 2.45 16.65 9.30
CA MET A 226 3.60 17.26 8.63
C MET A 226 3.63 16.94 7.13
N HIS A 227 3.37 15.69 6.75
CA HIS A 227 3.31 15.31 5.32
C HIS A 227 2.18 16.02 4.59
N LEU A 228 0.98 16.04 5.19
CA LEU A 228 -0.18 16.66 4.57
C LEU A 228 -0.03 18.18 4.41
N LYS A 229 0.65 18.86 5.35
CA LYS A 229 1.04 20.27 5.22
C LYS A 229 2.06 20.49 4.10
N GLN A 230 3.08 19.63 3.99
CA GLN A 230 4.04 19.69 2.88
C GLN A 230 3.39 19.49 1.51
N MET A 231 2.28 18.76 1.45
CA MET A 231 1.49 18.59 0.24
C MET A 231 0.52 19.74 -0.05
N GLY A 232 0.35 20.69 0.88
CA GLY A 232 -0.66 21.74 0.78
C GLY A 232 -2.11 21.25 0.96
N VAL A 233 -2.30 20.04 1.51
CA VAL A 233 -3.63 19.48 1.79
C VAL A 233 -4.21 20.05 3.09
N LEU A 234 -3.36 20.32 4.07
CA LEU A 234 -3.72 20.96 5.34
C LEU A 234 -2.99 22.31 5.46
N SER A 235 -3.70 23.31 6.01
CA SER A 235 -3.14 24.61 6.41
C SER A 235 -2.43 24.53 7.77
#